data_AF-A0A9N9AU62-F1
#
_entry.id   AF-A0A9N9AU62-F1
#
_cell.length_a   1.000
_cell.length_b   1.000
_cell.length_c   1.000
_cell.angle_alpha   90.00
_cell.angle_beta   90.00
_cell.angle_gamma   90.00
#
_symmetry.space_group_name_H-M   'P 1'
#
loop_
_entity.id
_entity.type
_entity.pdbx_description
1 polymer ?
#
loop_
_entity_poly.entity_id
_entity_poly.type
_entity_poly.pdbx_seq_one_letter_code
_entity_poly.pdbx_strand_id
1 'polypeptide(L)'
;FTANTITLYNISTQAKSKAEMTEEELRQLEEHEFNTGPLSVLQQSVKNNTQILINCRNNRKLLARVKAFDRHCNMVLENVKEVAGKGKKAKPVNKDRFISKMFLRGDSVILAKILLPDLRLNLAKKPFLRFLMRLLEDQNVFMGMGCCD
;
A
#
# COMPACT_ATOMS: atom_id res chain seq x y z
N PHE A 1 14.83 -39.72 18.51
CA PHE A 1 15.27 -38.43 19.08
C PHE A 1 16.16 -37.74 18.07
N THR A 2 15.57 -37.13 17.03
CA THR A 2 16.31 -36.34 16.04
C THR A 2 16.08 -34.86 16.35
N ALA A 3 17.18 -34.13 16.35
CA ALA A 3 17.30 -32.71 16.63
C ALA A 3 16.26 -31.90 15.86
N ASN A 4 15.45 -31.12 16.58
CA ASN A 4 14.66 -29.99 16.07
C ASN A 4 14.20 -29.12 17.25
N THR A 5 15.10 -28.79 18.17
CA THR A 5 14.95 -27.58 18.97
C THR A 5 15.51 -26.44 18.15
N ILE A 6 14.64 -25.99 17.25
CA ILE A 6 14.41 -24.59 16.90
C ILE A 6 15.42 -23.70 17.63
N THR A 7 16.47 -23.36 16.90
CA THR A 7 17.29 -22.19 17.15
C THR A 7 16.35 -21.02 17.34
N LEU A 8 16.06 -20.72 18.60
CA LEU A 8 15.48 -19.45 19.03
C LEU A 8 16.50 -18.40 18.61
N TYR A 9 16.19 -17.79 17.48
CA TYR A 9 16.87 -16.65 16.92
C TYR A 9 17.14 -15.64 18.02
N ASN A 10 18.40 -15.20 18.08
CA ASN A 10 18.94 -14.19 18.98
C ASN A 10 18.11 -12.90 18.93
N ILE A 11 17.09 -12.81 19.79
CA ILE A 11 16.39 -11.57 20.15
C ILE A 11 17.14 -10.97 21.33
N SER A 12 18.39 -10.54 21.10
CA SER A 12 19.19 -9.84 22.11
C SER A 12 20.43 -9.17 21.49
N THR A 13 20.21 -8.36 20.46
CA THR A 13 21.15 -7.28 20.14
C THR A 13 20.35 -5.98 20.22
N GLN A 14 20.10 -5.52 21.45
CA GLN A 14 20.80 -4.37 22.01
C GLN A 14 20.85 -3.20 21.03
N ALA A 15 19.87 -2.30 21.15
CA ALA A 15 20.04 -0.92 21.61
C ALA A 15 21.44 -0.28 21.52
N LYS A 16 22.18 -0.50 20.43
CA LYS A 16 23.22 0.43 20.01
C LYS A 16 22.50 1.71 19.61
N SER A 17 22.81 2.79 20.29
CA SER A 17 22.26 4.09 19.97
C SER A 17 22.55 4.38 18.49
N LYS A 18 21.56 4.87 17.73
CA LYS A 18 21.73 5.28 16.32
C LYS A 18 22.82 6.35 16.11
N ALA A 19 23.44 6.83 17.20
CA ALA A 19 24.41 7.92 17.23
C ALA A 19 25.87 7.48 17.00
N GLU A 20 26.22 6.19 17.13
CA GLU A 20 27.61 5.71 17.03
C GLU A 20 27.92 4.91 15.76
N MET A 21 26.91 4.63 14.93
CA MET A 21 27.07 3.82 13.72
C MET A 21 27.56 4.66 12.55
N THR A 22 28.45 4.10 11.73
CA THR A 22 28.92 4.74 10.50
C THR A 22 27.76 4.89 9.50
N GLU A 23 27.82 5.90 8.64
CA GLU A 23 26.73 6.26 7.72
C GLU A 23 26.36 5.10 6.76
N GLU A 24 27.32 4.25 6.43
CA GLU A 24 27.11 3.07 5.59
C GLU A 24 26.33 1.97 6.32
N GLU A 25 26.63 1.72 7.59
CA GLU A 25 25.93 0.70 8.37
C GLU A 25 24.50 1.16 8.71
N LEU A 26 24.30 2.47 8.90
CA LEU A 26 22.96 3.04 9.12
C LEU A 26 22.06 2.80 7.91
N ARG A 27 22.60 2.99 6.70
CA ARG A 27 21.88 2.72 5.44
C ARG A 27 21.55 1.24 5.26
N GLN A 28 22.48 0.35 5.62
CA GLN A 28 22.24 -1.09 5.55
C GLN A 28 21.18 -1.55 6.55
N LEU A 29 21.18 -1.00 7.77
CA LEU A 29 20.15 -1.26 8.77
C LEU A 29 18.78 -0.78 8.28
N GLU A 30 18.69 0.42 7.69
CA GLU A 30 17.45 0.93 7.11
C GLU A 30 16.96 0.03 5.97
N GLU A 31 17.84 -0.39 5.05
CA GLU A 31 17.49 -1.34 3.99
C GLU A 31 17.02 -2.70 4.54
N HIS A 32 17.63 -3.18 5.63
CA HIS A 32 17.24 -4.41 6.30
C HIS A 32 15.87 -4.28 6.99
N GLU A 33 15.60 -3.14 7.62
CA GLU A 33 14.29 -2.79 8.19
C GLU A 33 13.22 -2.74 7.08
N PHE A 34 13.53 -2.19 5.91
CA PHE A 34 12.62 -2.18 4.76
C PHE A 34 12.35 -3.57 4.18
N ASN A 35 13.35 -4.44 4.14
CA ASN A 35 13.21 -5.79 3.59
C ASN A 35 12.45 -6.75 4.52
N THR A 36 12.58 -6.59 5.83
CA THR A 36 12.01 -7.53 6.82
C THR A 36 10.68 -7.04 7.40
N GLY A 37 10.35 -5.76 7.21
CA GLY A 37 9.16 -5.14 7.77
C GLY A 37 7.90 -5.17 6.89
N PRO A 38 6.77 -4.62 7.37
CA PRO A 38 5.52 -4.50 6.61
C PRO A 38 5.65 -3.64 5.33
N LEU A 39 6.70 -2.83 5.22
CA LEU A 39 7.04 -2.04 4.04
C LEU A 39 7.68 -2.86 2.91
N SER A 40 8.10 -4.10 3.18
CA SER A 40 8.64 -5.03 2.17
C SER A 40 7.70 -5.24 0.98
N VAL A 41 6.40 -5.17 1.22
CA VAL A 41 5.31 -5.19 0.24
C VAL A 41 5.49 -4.05 -0.79
N LEU A 42 5.79 -2.84 -0.33
CA LEU A 42 6.06 -1.70 -1.20
C LEU A 42 7.39 -1.85 -1.93
N GLN A 43 8.42 -2.38 -1.26
CA GLN A 43 9.73 -2.65 -1.87
C GLN A 43 9.61 -3.65 -3.04
N GLN A 44 8.84 -4.72 -2.87
CA GLN A 44 8.56 -5.68 -3.93
C GLN A 44 7.78 -5.02 -5.08
N SER A 45 6.89 -4.08 -4.77
CA SER A 45 6.12 -3.35 -5.78
C SER A 45 7.00 -2.44 -6.64
N VAL A 46 8.02 -1.80 -6.06
CA VAL A 46 9.01 -1.02 -6.80
C VAL A 46 9.89 -1.91 -7.67
N LYS A 47 10.38 -3.03 -7.13
CA LYS A 47 11.22 -4.00 -7.88
C LYS A 47 10.47 -4.58 -9.08
N ASN A 48 9.22 -4.99 -8.87
CA ASN A 48 8.40 -5.61 -9.91
C ASN A 48 7.62 -4.58 -10.76
N ASN A 49 7.75 -3.29 -10.45
CA ASN A 49 6.96 -2.21 -11.02
C ASN A 49 5.45 -2.54 -11.05
N THR A 50 4.90 -3.18 -10.02
CA THR A 50 3.49 -3.59 -10.01
C THR A 50 2.57 -2.39 -9.85
N GLN A 51 1.32 -2.54 -10.29
CA GLN A 51 0.30 -1.54 -10.03
C GLN A 51 -0.14 -1.64 -8.58
N ILE A 52 -0.31 -0.49 -7.93
CA ILE A 52 -0.85 -0.40 -6.59
C ILE A 52 -2.09 0.49 -6.59
N LEU A 53 -3.02 0.17 -5.68
CA LEU A 53 -4.16 1.00 -5.37
C LEU A 53 -3.88 1.70 -4.03
N ILE A 54 -3.86 3.03 -4.06
CA ILE A 54 -3.69 3.88 -2.88
C ILE A 54 -5.03 4.53 -2.55
N ASN A 55 -5.50 4.35 -1.31
CA ASN A 55 -6.63 5.09 -0.78
C ASN A 55 -6.12 6.29 0.01
N CYS A 56 -6.47 7.50 -0.45
CA CYS A 56 -6.09 8.75 0.20
C CYS A 56 -7.17 9.21 1.19
N ARG A 57 -6.80 10.10 2.12
CA ARG A 57 -7.71 10.68 3.13
C ARG A 57 -8.97 11.34 2.59
N ASN A 58 -8.92 11.88 1.36
CA ASN A 58 -10.03 12.62 0.76
C ASN A 58 -11.00 11.72 -0.03
N ASN A 59 -11.09 10.43 0.30
CA ASN A 59 -11.86 9.42 -0.45
C ASN A 59 -11.50 9.37 -1.95
N ARG A 60 -10.25 9.71 -2.27
CA ARG A 60 -9.67 9.61 -3.61
C ARG A 60 -8.88 8.32 -3.71
N LYS A 61 -9.13 7.56 -4.77
CA LYS A 61 -8.39 6.34 -5.05
C LYS A 61 -7.40 6.61 -6.19
N LEU A 62 -6.13 6.30 -5.97
CA LEU A 62 -5.08 6.44 -6.99
C LEU A 62 -4.65 5.03 -7.42
N LEU A 63 -4.71 4.76 -8.72
CA LEU A 63 -4.05 3.61 -9.33
C LEU A 63 -2.74 4.09 -9.92
N ALA A 64 -1.63 3.59 -9.42
CA ALA A 64 -0.31 4.08 -9.82
C ALA A 64 0.75 2.97 -9.75
N ARG A 65 1.90 3.21 -10.36
CA ARG A 65 3.12 2.44 -10.13
C ARG A 65 4.05 3.25 -9.25
N VAL A 66 4.64 2.62 -8.24
CA VAL A 66 5.61 3.27 -7.34
C VAL A 66 6.97 3.17 -7.96
N LYS A 67 7.67 4.30 -8.06
CA LYS A 67 9.07 4.33 -8.49
C LYS A 67 10.05 4.40 -7.31
N ALA A 68 9.67 5.13 -6.27
CA ALA A 68 10.44 5.25 -5.04
C ALA A 68 9.48 5.44 -3.85
N PHE A 69 9.93 5.02 -2.68
CA PHE A 69 9.23 5.25 -1.41
C PHE A 69 10.24 5.64 -0.33
N ASP A 70 9.72 6.19 0.76
CA ASP A 70 10.49 6.68 1.91
C ASP A 70 9.91 6.09 3.22
N ARG A 71 10.63 6.22 4.33
CA ARG A 71 10.22 5.79 5.68
C ARG A 71 8.92 6.44 6.15
N HIS A 72 8.66 7.66 5.69
CA HIS A 72 7.42 8.39 5.97
C HIS A 72 6.27 7.96 5.06
N CYS A 73 6.47 6.95 4.21
CA CYS A 73 5.55 6.58 3.14
C CYS A 73 5.34 7.72 2.12
N ASN A 74 6.30 8.63 1.97
CA ASN A 74 6.33 9.51 0.81
C ASN A 74 6.62 8.65 -0.42
N MET A 75 5.90 8.89 -1.52
CA MET A 75 5.99 8.05 -2.71
C MET A 75 6.14 8.88 -3.97
N VAL A 76 7.02 8.43 -4.85
CA VAL A 76 7.08 8.91 -6.24
C VAL A 76 6.29 7.95 -7.09
N LEU A 77 5.25 8.46 -7.74
CA LEU A 77 4.31 7.68 -8.52
C LEU A 77 4.42 8.03 -10.01
N GLU A 78 4.31 7.00 -10.83
CA GLU A 78 4.25 7.12 -12.29
C GLU A 78 2.96 6.50 -12.82
N ASN A 79 2.49 7.02 -13.97
CA ASN A 79 1.27 6.57 -14.63
C ASN A 79 0.07 6.53 -13.68
N VAL A 80 -0.15 7.66 -12.99
CA VAL A 80 -1.19 7.80 -11.98
C VAL A 80 -2.53 8.02 -12.66
N LYS A 81 -3.49 7.19 -12.27
CA LYS A 81 -4.90 7.33 -12.61
C LYS A 81 -5.68 7.67 -11.33
N GLU A 82 -6.17 8.90 -11.25
CA GLU A 82 -7.02 9.34 -10.16
C GLU A 82 -8.48 8.94 -10.45
N VAL A 83 -9.05 8.15 -9.54
CA VAL A 83 -10.45 7.74 -9.55
C VAL A 83 -11.14 8.44 -8.39
N ALA A 84 -11.85 9.52 -8.69
CA ALA A 84 -12.69 10.22 -7.71
C ALA A 84 -14.00 9.43 -7.50
N GLY A 85 -14.29 9.04 -6.26
CA GLY A 85 -15.53 8.36 -5.90
C GLY A 85 -16.75 9.24 -6.19
N LYS A 86 -17.75 8.68 -6.88
CA LYS A 86 -18.99 9.39 -7.24
C LYS A 86 -19.89 9.55 -6.02
N GLY A 87 -20.42 10.76 -5.81
CA GLY A 87 -21.53 11.01 -4.89
C GLY A 87 -22.80 10.29 -5.36
N LYS A 88 -23.57 9.74 -4.42
CA LYS A 88 -24.70 8.80 -4.63
C LYS A 88 -25.93 9.36 -5.40
N LYS A 89 -25.90 10.55 -6.00
CA LYS A 89 -27.11 11.18 -6.57
C LYS A 89 -26.98 11.79 -7.97
N ALA A 90 -25.86 11.59 -8.68
CA ALA A 90 -25.68 12.15 -10.03
C ALA A 90 -25.18 11.12 -11.02
N LYS A 91 -25.54 11.31 -12.30
CA LYS A 91 -25.13 10.47 -13.43
C LYS A 91 -23.66 10.08 -13.30
N PRO A 92 -23.31 8.79 -13.49
CA PRO A 92 -21.98 8.30 -13.21
C PRO A 92 -20.96 8.83 -14.22
N VAL A 93 -20.52 10.09 -14.11
CA VAL A 93 -19.42 10.66 -14.89
C VAL A 93 -18.10 10.18 -14.27
N ASN A 94 -17.45 9.18 -14.88
CA ASN A 94 -16.08 8.80 -14.51
C ASN A 94 -15.15 9.95 -14.93
N LYS A 95 -14.78 10.81 -13.98
CA LYS A 95 -13.69 11.76 -14.18
C LYS A 95 -12.39 11.05 -13.87
N ASP A 96 -11.92 10.27 -14.84
CA ASP A 96 -10.60 9.65 -14.77
C ASP A 96 -9.57 10.72 -15.18
N ARG A 97 -8.76 11.18 -14.21
CA ARG A 97 -7.65 12.10 -14.48
C ARG A 97 -6.36 11.29 -14.57
N PHE A 98 -5.64 11.46 -15.67
CA PHE A 98 -4.34 10.84 -15.87
C PHE A 98 -3.23 11.86 -15.59
N ILE A 99 -2.25 11.44 -14.80
CA ILE A 99 -1.08 12.23 -14.43
C ILE A 99 0.15 11.34 -14.63
N SER A 100 1.08 11.76 -15.49
CA SER A 100 2.23 10.93 -15.86
C SER A 100 3.21 10.71 -14.71
N LYS A 101 3.48 11.76 -13.91
CA LYS A 101 4.34 11.73 -12.73
C LYS A 101 3.70 12.52 -11.59
N MET A 102 3.71 11.97 -10.39
CA MET A 102 3.11 12.60 -9.21
C MET A 102 3.94 12.29 -7.97
N PHE A 103 4.08 13.28 -7.10
CA PHE A 103 4.62 13.09 -5.76
C PHE A 103 3.47 13.00 -4.76
N LEU A 104 3.45 11.94 -3.95
CA LEU A 104 2.48 11.74 -2.88
C LEU A 104 3.16 11.84 -1.53
N ARG A 105 2.56 12.62 -0.63
CA ARG A 105 3.01 12.78 0.75
C ARG A 105 2.42 11.68 1.63
N GLY A 106 3.23 11.12 2.52
CA GLY A 106 2.85 9.98 3.36
C GLY A 106 1.68 10.23 4.30
N ASP A 107 1.50 11.48 4.76
CA ASP A 107 0.39 11.88 5.64
C ASP A 107 -1.00 11.66 5.00
N SER A 108 -1.05 11.62 3.67
CA SER A 108 -2.29 11.49 2.91
C SER A 108 -2.71 10.04 2.64
N VAL A 109 -1.81 9.08 2.87
CA VAL A 109 -2.03 7.66 2.59
C VAL A 109 -2.74 7.02 3.77
N ILE A 110 -3.89 6.38 3.54
CA ILE A 110 -4.55 5.56 4.56
C ILE A 110 -4.21 4.10 4.35
N LEU A 111 -4.44 3.61 3.12
CA LEU A 111 -4.24 2.21 2.78
C LEU A 111 -3.51 2.11 1.44
N ALA A 112 -2.49 1.26 1.39
CA ALA A 112 -1.81 0.85 0.17
C ALA A 112 -2.06 -0.64 -0.05
N LYS A 113 -2.65 -0.98 -1.21
CA LYS A 113 -2.90 -2.37 -1.59
C LYS A 113 -2.19 -2.65 -2.91
N ILE A 114 -1.34 -3.69 -2.94
CA ILE A 114 -0.76 -4.16 -4.21
C ILE A 114 -1.88 -4.74 -5.07
N LEU A 115 -1.97 -4.25 -6.31
CA LEU A 115 -2.77 -4.88 -7.34
C LEU A 115 -1.87 -5.87 -8.07
N LEU A 116 -1.97 -7.15 -7.69
CA LEU A 116 -1.38 -8.20 -8.50
C LEU A 116 -1.98 -8.12 -9.92
N PRO A 117 -1.15 -8.06 -10.98
CA PRO A 117 -1.63 -7.93 -12.36
C PRO A 117 -2.52 -9.11 -12.81
N ASP A 118 -2.55 -10.22 -12.07
CA ASP A 118 -3.29 -11.44 -12.44
C ASP A 118 -4.78 -11.46 -12.10
N LEU A 119 -5.30 -10.43 -11.41
CA LEU A 119 -6.71 -10.47 -10.99
C LEU A 119 -7.70 -10.14 -12.11
N ARG A 120 -7.26 -9.73 -13.31
CA ARG A 120 -8.18 -9.48 -14.44
C ARG A 120 -8.50 -10.72 -15.27
N LEU A 121 -7.59 -11.70 -15.37
CA LEU A 121 -7.86 -12.92 -16.14
C LEU A 121 -8.57 -14.03 -15.35
N ASN A 122 -8.53 -13.99 -14.01
CA ASN A 122 -9.15 -15.02 -13.16
C ASN A 122 -10.42 -14.57 -12.40
N LEU A 123 -10.88 -13.32 -12.56
CA LEU A 123 -12.11 -12.83 -11.90
C LEU A 123 -13.42 -13.28 -12.56
N ALA A 124 -13.36 -13.85 -13.77
CA ALA A 124 -14.51 -14.52 -14.36
C ALA A 124 -14.79 -15.88 -13.68
N LYS A 125 -13.81 -16.46 -12.97
CA LYS A 125 -13.90 -17.81 -12.37
C LYS A 125 -14.07 -17.84 -10.85
N LYS A 126 -14.01 -16.69 -10.15
CA LYS A 126 -14.12 -16.63 -8.68
C LYS A 126 -15.23 -15.65 -8.25
N PRO A 127 -16.50 -16.09 -8.11
CA PRO A 127 -17.60 -15.22 -7.68
C PRO A 127 -17.34 -14.55 -6.32
N PHE A 128 -16.59 -15.23 -5.44
CA PHE A 128 -16.24 -14.75 -4.11
C PHE A 128 -15.35 -13.49 -4.12
N LEU A 129 -14.40 -13.38 -5.05
CA LEU A 129 -13.54 -12.19 -5.14
C LEU A 129 -14.24 -10.99 -5.76
N ARG A 130 -15.22 -11.21 -6.65
CA ARG A 130 -16.09 -10.14 -7.15
C ARG A 130 -16.97 -9.61 -6.01
N PHE A 131 -17.47 -10.50 -5.15
CA PHE A 131 -18.21 -10.13 -3.95
C PHE A 131 -17.33 -9.41 -2.91
N LEU A 132 -16.09 -9.85 -2.69
CA LEU A 132 -15.15 -9.19 -1.78
C LEU A 132 -14.67 -7.82 -2.29
N MET A 133 -14.46 -7.68 -3.61
CA MET A 133 -14.17 -6.38 -4.22
C MET A 133 -15.38 -5.43 -4.09
N ARG A 134 -16.61 -5.96 -4.24
CA ARG A 134 -17.85 -5.20 -4.01
C ARG A 134 -18.02 -4.85 -2.54
N LEU A 135 -17.73 -5.76 -1.61
CA LEU A 135 -17.73 -5.51 -0.17
C LEU A 135 -16.68 -4.48 0.24
N LEU A 136 -15.48 -4.48 -0.35
CA LEU A 136 -14.47 -3.43 -0.13
C LEU A 136 -14.89 -2.08 -0.73
N GLU A 137 -15.78 -2.09 -1.72
CA GLU A 137 -16.43 -0.89 -2.24
C GLU A 137 -17.59 -0.43 -1.33
N ASP A 138 -18.30 -1.38 -0.71
CA ASP A 138 -19.41 -1.18 0.21
C ASP A 138 -18.96 -0.85 1.66
N GLN A 139 -17.74 -1.17 2.07
CA GLN A 139 -17.19 -0.76 3.38
C GLN A 139 -17.01 0.76 3.47
N ASN A 140 -16.87 1.47 2.34
CA ASN A 140 -16.92 2.94 2.30
C ASN A 140 -18.37 3.50 2.35
N VAL A 141 -19.40 2.66 2.41
CA VAL A 141 -20.81 3.05 2.55
C VAL A 141 -21.29 2.98 4.01
N PHE A 142 -20.56 2.32 4.92
CA PHE A 142 -21.07 2.02 6.27
C PHE A 142 -20.65 3.00 7.40
N MET A 143 -19.86 4.04 7.11
CA MET A 143 -19.58 5.14 8.07
C MET A 143 -20.60 6.27 7.91
N GLY A 144 -21.89 5.95 8.12
CA GLY A 144 -22.99 6.90 7.96
C GLY A 144 -24.24 6.56 8.76
N MET A 145 -24.10 5.89 9.90
CA MET A 145 -25.16 5.81 10.92
C MET A 145 -24.64 6.42 12.23
N GLY A 146 -25.37 7.44 12.71
CA GLY A 146 -25.07 8.27 13.89
C GLY A 146 -24.36 9.56 13.48
N CYS A 147 -24.94 10.76 13.54
CA CYS A 147 -26.06 11.24 14.35
C CYS A 147 -26.85 12.31 13.55
N CYS A 148 -28.16 12.17 13.48
CA CYS A 148 -29.08 13.30 13.34
C CYS A 148 -30.13 13.09 14.44
N ASP A 149 -30.15 14.04 15.37
CA ASP A 149 -31.17 14.38 16.38
C ASP A 149 -31.72 13.29 17.31
#